data_AF-A0A4U9VG49-F1
#
_entry.id   AF-A0A4U9VG49-F1
#
_cell.length_a   1.000
_cell.length_b   1.000
_cell.length_c   1.000
_cell.angle_alpha   90.00
_cell.angle_beta   90.00
_cell.angle_gamma   90.00
#
_symmetry.space_group_name_H-M   'P 1'
#
loop_
_entity.id
_entity.type
_entity.pdbx_description
1 polymer ?
#
loop_
_entity_poly.entity_id
_entity_poly.type
_entity_poly.pdbx_seq_one_letter_code
_entity_poly.pdbx_strand_id
1 'polypeptide(L)' 'MRSQLVELFIAYGARVKIVYLEVPYAQWQRQNAEREYSVPTDAMARMLSKLEIPQADEAHEVELRVSS' A
#
# COMPACT_ATOMS: atom_id res chain seq x y z
N MET A 1 5.94 9.98 -1.82
CA MET A 1 4.99 10.27 -0.73
C MET A 1 5.30 9.47 0.53
N ARG A 2 5.49 8.15 0.45
CA ARG A 2 5.84 7.35 1.64
C ARG A 2 7.13 7.80 2.34
N SER A 3 8.19 8.13 1.59
CA SER A 3 9.51 8.50 2.13
C SER A 3 9.44 9.71 3.05
N GLN A 4 8.70 10.75 2.68
CA GLN A 4 8.52 11.95 3.49
C GLN A 4 7.91 11.66 4.87
N LEU A 5 6.93 10.74 4.94
CA LEU A 5 6.30 10.36 6.20
C LEU A 5 7.24 9.50 7.05
N VAL A 6 7.94 8.55 6.43
CA VAL A 6 8.95 7.73 7.10
C VAL A 6 10.03 8.63 7.71
N GLU A 7 10.61 9.53 6.92
CA GLU A 7 11.65 10.47 7.36
C GLU A 7 11.16 11.33 8.51
N LEU A 8 9.93 11.84 8.43
CA LEU A 8 9.32 12.61 9.51
C LEU A 8 9.23 11.78 10.81
N PHE A 9 8.73 10.55 10.76
CA PHE A 9 8.60 9.71 11.94
C PHE A 9 9.96 9.34 12.54
N ILE A 10 10.93 9.01 11.69
CA ILE A 10 12.32 8.72 12.11
C ILE A 10 12.92 9.95 12.80
N ALA A 11 12.72 11.15 12.26
CA ALA A 11 13.25 12.38 12.82
C ALA A 11 12.74 12.67 14.24
N TYR A 12 11.53 12.20 14.58
CA TYR A 12 10.96 12.30 15.93
C TYR A 12 11.29 11.10 16.82
N GLY A 13 12.13 10.16 16.36
CA GLY A 13 12.54 8.98 17.12
C GLY A 13 11.48 7.87 17.17
N ALA A 14 10.48 7.90 16.29
CA ALA A 14 9.46 6.86 16.23
C ALA A 14 9.95 5.63 15.46
N ARG A 15 9.51 4.44 15.90
CA ARG A 15 9.68 3.20 15.15
C ARG A 15 8.61 3.09 14.06
N VAL A 16 9.05 2.89 12.81
CA VAL A 16 8.19 2.85 11.63
C VAL A 16 8.16 1.43 11.05
N LYS A 17 6.95 0.92 10.82
CA LYS A 17 6.70 -0.36 10.16
C LYS A 17 5.84 -0.14 8.91
N ILE A 18 6.30 -0.64 7.77
CA ILE A 18 5.55 -0.65 6.50
C ILE A 18 4.94 -2.04 6.32
N VAL A 19 3.62 -2.09 6.09
CA VAL A 19 2.90 -3.33 5.77
C VAL A 19 2.36 -3.20 4.35
N TYR A 20 2.92 -3.99 3.44
CA TYR A 20 2.46 -4.10 2.06
C TYR A 20 1.38 -5.17 1.97
N LEU A 21 0.21 -4.81 1.44
CA LEU A 21 -0.93 -5.71 1.27
C LEU A 21 -1.18 -5.94 -0.21
N GLU A 22 -1.12 -7.20 -0.63
CA GLU A 22 -1.42 -7.60 -2.00
C GLU A 22 -2.47 -8.72 -2.02
N VAL A 23 -3.45 -8.58 -2.92
CA VAL A 23 -4.49 -9.57 -3.19
C VAL A 23 -4.62 -9.72 -4.72
N PRO A 24 -5.14 -10.85 -5.23
CA PRO A 24 -5.30 -11.05 -6.66
C PRO A 24 -6.17 -9.96 -7.29
N TYR A 25 -5.83 -9.54 -8.51
CA TYR A 25 -6.50 -8.43 -9.20
C TYR A 25 -8.03 -8.60 -9.27
N ALA A 26 -8.50 -9.80 -9.60
CA ALA A 26 -9.93 -10.11 -9.67
C ALA A 26 -10.63 -9.96 -8.31
N GLN A 27 -9.96 -10.37 -7.23
CA GLN A 27 -10.47 -10.20 -5.86
C GLN A 27 -10.52 -8.71 -5.49
N TRP A 28 -9.48 -7.96 -5.81
CA TRP A 28 -9.42 -6.52 -5.55
C TRP A 28 -10.55 -5.75 -6.26
N GLN A 29 -10.81 -6.09 -7.53
CA GLN A 29 -11.91 -5.53 -8.31
C GLN A 29 -13.27 -5.86 -7.69
N ARG A 30 -13.48 -7.12 -7.29
CA ARG A 30 -14.72 -7.56 -6.65
C ARG A 30 -14.96 -6.81 -5.33
N GLN A 31 -13.94 -6.73 -4.48
CA GLN A 31 -14.02 -5.99 -3.21
C GLN A 31 -14.35 -4.51 -3.42
N ASN A 32 -13.81 -3.88 -4.47
CA ASN A 32 -14.14 -2.49 -4.78
C ASN A 32 -15.58 -2.31 -5.30
N ALA A 33 -16.10 -3.26 -6.07
CA ALA A 33 -17.48 -3.23 -6.57
C ALA A 33 -18.52 -3.42 -5.46
N GLU A 34 -18.18 -4.17 -4.41
CA GLU A 34 -19.07 -4.44 -3.26
C GLU A 34 -19.11 -3.28 -2.23
N ARG A 35 -18.33 -2.21 -2.43
CA ARG A 35 -18.28 -1.04 -1.53
C ARG A 35 -19.41 -0.04 -1.77
N GLU A 36 -19.95 0.52 -0.68
CA GLU A 36 -20.94 1.62 -0.71
C GLU A 36 -20.43 2.81 -1.56
N TYR A 37 -19.14 3.13 -1.43
CA TYR A 37 -18.44 4.13 -2.24
C TYR A 37 -17.35 3.44 -3.06
N SER A 38 -17.75 2.87 -4.20
CA SER A 38 -16.82 2.23 -5.13
C SER A 38 -15.92 3.27 -5.82
N VAL A 39 -14.65 2.88 -6.02
CA VAL A 39 -13.70 3.69 -6.78
C VAL A 39 -13.89 3.39 -8.27
N PRO A 40 -13.95 4.40 -9.16
CA PRO A 40 -14.05 4.16 -10.60
C PRO A 40 -12.90 3.28 -11.12
N THR A 41 -13.19 2.38 -12.07
CA THR A 41 -12.22 1.42 -12.61
C THR A 41 -10.95 2.09 -13.14
N ASP A 42 -11.09 3.24 -13.80
CA ASP A 42 -9.93 3.99 -14.32
C ASP A 42 -9.03 4.54 -13.19
N ALA A 43 -9.63 4.93 -12.06
CA ALA A 43 -8.88 5.36 -10.89
C ALA A 43 -8.18 4.17 -10.22
N MET A 44 -8.85 3.01 -10.14
CA MET A 44 -8.23 1.77 -9.67
C MET A 44 -7.02 1.39 -10.55
N ALA A 45 -7.16 1.42 -11.88
CA ALA A 45 -6.04 1.15 -12.79
C ALA A 45 -4.86 2.11 -12.57
N ARG A 46 -5.14 3.41 -12.37
CA ARG A 46 -4.12 4.42 -12.03
C ARG A 46 -3.48 4.21 -10.66
N MET A 47 -4.21 3.67 -9.69
CA MET A 47 -3.66 3.32 -8.38
C MET A 47 -2.71 2.12 -8.49
N LEU A 48 -3.13 1.09 -9.22
CA LEU A 48 -2.32 -0.11 -9.46
C LEU A 48 -1.01 0.25 -10.17
N SER A 49 -1.06 1.13 -11.18
CA SER A 49 0.14 1.53 -11.92
C SER A 49 1.14 2.36 -11.10
N LYS A 50 0.74 2.85 -9.91
CA LYS A 50 1.60 3.60 -8.99
C LYS A 50 2.03 2.77 -7.78
N LEU A 51 1.60 1.52 -7.69
CA LEU A 51 1.94 0.65 -6.59
C LEU A 51 3.40 0.22 -6.73
N GLU A 52 4.19 0.46 -5.69
CA GLU A 52 5.61 0.10 -5.61
C GLU A 52 5.81 -0.81 -4.40
N ILE A 53 6.56 -1.90 -4.58
CA ILE A 53 6.90 -2.82 -3.49
C ILE A 53 7.93 -2.13 -2.58
N PRO A 54 7.65 -1.99 -1.27
CA PRO A 54 8.63 -1.41 -0.35
C PRO A 54 9.90 -2.26 -0.26
N GLN A 55 11.05 -1.58 -0.27
CA GLN A 55 12.35 -2.16 0.00
C GLN A 55 12.62 -2.22 1.52
N ALA A 56 13.44 -3.18 1.94
CA ALA A 56 13.69 -3.45 3.36
C ALA A 56 14.37 -2.28 4.11
N ASP A 57 15.06 -1.40 3.38
CA ASP A 57 15.75 -0.21 3.90
C ASP A 57 14.85 1.02 4.01
N GLU A 58 13.61 0.97 3.53
CA GLU A 58 12.66 2.08 3.61
C GLU A 58 12.15 2.35 5.03
N ALA A 59 12.27 1.40 5.97
CA ALA A 59 11.77 1.56 7.33
C ALA A 59 12.49 0.63 8.31
N HIS A 60 12.15 0.71 9.60
CA HIS A 60 12.70 -0.20 10.61
C HIS A 60 12.20 -1.64 10.44
N GLU A 61 11.04 -1.80 9.81
CA GLU A 61 10.42 -3.08 9.54
C GLU A 61 9.55 -2.97 8.29
N VAL A 62 9.71 -3.94 7.38
CA VAL A 62 8.89 -4.07 6.18
C VAL A 62 8.30 -5.47 6.15
N GLU A 63 6.98 -5.53 6.05
CA GLU A 63 6.22 -6.78 6.04
C GLU A 63 5.42 -6.90 4.75
N LEU A 64 5.62 -8.00 4.02
CA LEU A 64 4.86 -8.32 2.82
C LEU A 64 3.74 -9.31 3.15
N ARG A 65 2.49 -8.90 2.96
CA ARG A 65 1.29 -9.72 3.14
C ARG A 65 0.63 -9.93 1.78
N VAL A 66 1.00 -11.04 1.15
CA VAL A 66 0.42 -11.46 -0.13
C VAL A 66 -0.61 -12.54 0.16
N SER A 67 -1.88 -12.27 -0.16
CA SER A 67 -2.95 -13.27 -0.10
C SER A 67 -3.06 -13.94 -1.46
N SER A 68 -3.03 -15.27 -1.48
CA SER A 68 -3.15 -16.10 -2.69
C SER A 68 -4.59 -16.57 -2.89
#